data_AF-A0A7X1GZ65-F1
#
_entry.id   AF-A0A7X1GZ65-F1
#
_cell.length_a   1.000
_cell.length_b   1.000
_cell.length_c   1.000
_cell.angle_alpha   90.00
_cell.angle_beta   90.00
_cell.angle_gamma   90.00
#
_symmetry.space_group_name_H-M   'P 1'
#
loop_
_entity.id
_entity.type
_entity.pdbx_description
1 polymer ?
#
loop_
_entity_poly.entity_id
_entity_poly.type
_entity_poly.pdbx_seq_one_letter_code
_entity_poly.pdbx_strand_id
1 'polypeptide(L)'
;MHDVFLYASVFLCGVMALSLYRAVFGPTVLDRLIGVNAIGSKTTALLILIGLIYDRVDMFVDIALAYATLNFIAVLAASRYFQKRKGLYDEMGDK
;
A
#
# COMPACT_ATOMS: atom_id res chain seq x y z
N MET A 1 -14.33 13.57 20.43
CA MET A 1 -13.18 13.52 19.51
C MET A 1 -12.80 12.08 19.19
N HIS A 2 -12.69 11.19 20.18
CA HIS A 2 -12.50 9.74 19.96
C HIS A 2 -13.50 9.11 19.00
N ASP A 3 -14.78 9.46 19.06
CA ASP A 3 -15.80 8.89 18.17
C ASP A 3 -15.51 9.20 16.69
N VAL A 4 -14.99 10.40 16.39
CA VAL A 4 -14.64 10.80 15.02
C VAL A 4 -13.47 9.96 14.49
N PHE A 5 -12.45 9.70 15.32
CA PHE A 5 -11.33 8.83 14.96
C PHE A 5 -11.75 7.37 14.81
N LEU A 6 -12.68 6.89 15.65
CA LEU A 6 -13.26 5.55 15.53
C LEU A 6 -14.04 5.39 14.22
N TYR A 7 -14.96 6.30 13.93
CA TYR A 7 -15.73 6.29 12.67
C TYR A 7 -14.81 6.39 11.45
N ALA A 8 -13.80 7.26 11.48
CA ALA A 8 -12.82 7.39 10.41
C ALA A 8 -12.01 6.10 10.21
N SER A 9 -11.60 5.42 11.30
CA SER A 9 -10.87 4.15 11.23
C SER A 9 -11.73 3.03 10.63
N VAL A 10 -12.98 2.92 11.04
CA VAL A 10 -13.93 1.93 10.51
C VAL A 10 -14.22 2.18 9.04
N PHE A 11 -14.42 3.45 8.65
CA PHE A 11 -14.58 3.83 7.25
C PHE A 11 -13.33 3.49 6.42
N LEU A 12 -12.13 3.80 6.94
CA LEU A 12 -10.87 3.48 6.28
C LEU A 12 -10.69 1.97 6.10
N CYS A 13 -11.04 1.16 7.11
CA CYS A 13 -11.07 -0.31 7.00
C CYS A 13 -12.01 -0.79 5.88
N GLY A 14 -13.19 -0.18 5.75
CA GLY A 14 -14.12 -0.48 4.64
C GLY A 14 -13.52 -0.17 3.27
N VAL A 15 -12.87 0.99 3.12
CA VAL A 15 -12.18 1.38 1.88
C VAL A 15 -10.97 0.47 1.60
N MET A 16 -10.26 0.04 2.63
CA MET A 16 -9.15 -0.92 2.50
C MET A 16 -9.64 -2.27 1.97
N ALA A 17 -10.77 -2.78 2.46
CA ALA A 17 -11.35 -4.03 1.97
C ALA A 17 -11.68 -3.98 0.47
N LEU A 18 -12.24 -2.86 -0.01
CA LEU A 18 -12.48 -2.65 -1.45
C LEU A 18 -11.18 -2.58 -2.25
N SER A 19 -10.14 -1.94 -1.71
CA SER A 19 -8.83 -1.88 -2.37
C SER A 19 -8.13 -3.24 -2.41
N LEU A 20 -8.34 -4.07 -1.38
CA LEU A 20 -7.80 -5.43 -1.28
C LEU A 20 -8.45 -6.36 -2.31
N TYR A 21 -9.77 -6.26 -2.49
CA TYR A 21 -10.49 -6.97 -3.54
C TYR A 21 -9.91 -6.68 -4.92
N ARG A 22 -9.67 -5.40 -5.25
CA ARG A 22 -9.09 -5.00 -6.54
C ARG A 22 -7.63 -5.47 -6.71
N ALA A 23 -6.82 -5.41 -5.65
CA ALA A 23 -5.43 -5.87 -5.69
C ALA A 23 -5.29 -7.37 -5.95
N VAL A 24 -6.23 -8.19 -5.44
CA VAL A 24 -6.21 -9.65 -5.61
C VAL A 24 -6.77 -10.06 -6.97
N PHE A 25 -7.85 -9.43 -7.43
CA PHE A 25 -8.50 -9.75 -8.71
C PHE A 25 -7.88 -9.06 -9.94
N GLY A 26 -6.77 -8.33 -9.77
CA GLY A 26 -6.07 -7.70 -10.89
C GLY A 26 -5.61 -8.72 -11.94
N PRO A 27 -5.97 -8.56 -13.23
CA PRO A 27 -5.66 -9.53 -14.31
C PRO A 27 -4.19 -9.52 -14.71
N THR A 28 -3.46 -8.43 -14.45
CA THR A 28 -2.03 -8.32 -14.78
C THR A 28 -1.17 -8.26 -13.52
N VAL A 29 0.07 -8.74 -13.62
CA VAL A 29 1.03 -8.70 -12.49
C VAL A 29 1.36 -7.26 -12.08
N LEU A 30 1.32 -6.32 -13.04
CA LEU A 30 1.48 -4.89 -12.81
C LEU A 30 0.28 -4.30 -12.04
N ASP A 31 -0.95 -4.68 -12.38
CA ASP A 31 -2.17 -4.25 -11.68
C ASP A 31 -2.20 -4.75 -10.24
N ARG A 32 -1.74 -5.99 -9.99
CA ARG A 32 -1.53 -6.51 -8.63
C ARG A 32 -0.49 -5.70 -7.86
N LEU A 33 0.58 -5.27 -8.52
CA LEU A 33 1.65 -4.48 -7.90
C LEU A 33 1.18 -3.08 -7.47
N ILE A 34 0.43 -2.43 -8.35
CA ILE A 34 -0.21 -1.14 -8.09
C ILE A 34 -1.23 -1.31 -6.95
N GLY A 35 -1.97 -2.42 -6.94
CA GLY A 35 -2.90 -2.78 -5.87
C GLY A 35 -2.21 -2.92 -4.50
N VAL A 36 -1.08 -3.65 -4.43
CA VAL A 36 -0.29 -3.80 -3.19
C VAL A 36 0.21 -2.45 -2.67
N ASN A 37 0.73 -1.58 -3.54
CA ASN A 37 1.17 -0.25 -3.13
C ASN A 37 0.02 0.59 -2.56
N ALA A 38 -1.14 0.55 -3.22
CA ALA A 38 -2.33 1.29 -2.82
C ALA A 38 -2.92 0.79 -1.48
N ILE A 39 -2.71 -0.48 -1.11
CA ILE A 39 -3.03 -1.01 0.21
C ILE A 39 -2.05 -0.46 1.24
N GLY A 40 -0.75 -0.51 0.93
CA GLY A 40 0.30 -0.08 1.86
C GLY A 40 0.12 1.35 2.36
N SER A 41 -0.22 2.30 1.48
CA SER A 41 -0.48 3.69 1.87
C SER A 41 -1.68 3.85 2.81
N LYS A 42 -2.74 3.04 2.63
CA LYS A 42 -3.92 3.06 3.51
C LYS A 42 -3.62 2.41 4.87
N THR A 43 -2.81 1.35 4.89
CA THR A 43 -2.34 0.73 6.14
C THR A 43 -1.51 1.70 6.97
N THR A 44 -0.60 2.47 6.37
CA THR A 44 0.17 3.50 7.08
C THR A 44 -0.73 4.56 7.69
N ALA A 45 -1.74 5.04 6.96
CA ALA A 45 -2.72 5.98 7.50
C ALA A 45 -3.54 5.39 8.67
N LEU A 46 -3.92 4.11 8.58
CA LEU A 46 -4.61 3.39 9.65
C LEU A 46 -3.76 3.31 10.92
N LEU A 47 -2.46 3.01 10.80
CA LEU A 47 -1.54 2.91 11.93
C LEU A 47 -1.46 4.23 12.72
N ILE A 48 -1.41 5.36 12.02
CA ILE A 48 -1.41 6.69 12.66
C ILE A 48 -2.75 6.98 13.34
N LEU A 49 -3.89 6.64 12.70
CA LEU A 49 -5.21 6.81 13.32
C LEU A 49 -5.36 5.98 14.60
N ILE A 50 -4.86 4.74 14.59
CA ILE A 50 -4.85 3.88 15.77
C ILE A 50 -3.99 4.50 16.87
N GLY A 51 -2.81 5.03 16.54
CA GLY A 51 -1.95 5.73 17.50
C GLY A 51 -2.63 6.91 18.19
N LEU A 52 -3.47 7.65 17.46
CA LEU A 52 -4.29 8.74 17.99
C LEU A 52 -5.41 8.24 18.91
N ILE A 53 -6.05 7.11 18.59
CA ILE A 53 -7.11 6.53 19.44
C ILE A 53 -6.56 6.06 20.79
N TYR A 54 -5.38 5.42 20.78
CA TYR A 54 -4.76 4.84 21.97
C TYR A 54 -3.87 5.81 22.76
N ASP A 55 -3.79 7.10 22.36
CA ASP A 55 -2.96 8.12 23.04
C ASP A 55 -1.48 7.70 23.17
N ARG A 56 -1.00 6.95 22.18
CA ARG A 56 0.34 6.33 22.12
C ARG A 56 1.00 6.61 20.77
N VAL A 57 0.83 7.83 20.28
CA VAL A 57 1.18 8.24 18.91
C VAL A 57 2.65 7.94 18.59
N ASP A 58 3.57 8.16 19.53
CA ASP A 58 5.01 7.95 19.32
C ASP A 58 5.35 6.53 18.83
N MET A 59 4.81 5.50 19.49
CA MET A 59 5.08 4.11 19.12
C MET A 59 4.50 3.76 17.74
N PHE A 60 3.29 4.25 17.44
CA PHE A 60 2.61 3.95 16.19
C PHE A 60 3.21 4.71 15.00
N VAL A 61 3.76 5.90 15.22
CA VAL A 61 4.49 6.66 14.20
C VAL A 61 5.77 5.92 13.77
N ASP A 62 6.51 5.35 14.71
CA ASP A 62 7.69 4.53 14.39
C ASP A 62 7.33 3.32 13.53
N ILE A 63 6.26 2.60 13.91
CA ILE A 63 5.74 1.45 13.14
C ILE A 63 5.25 1.91 11.75
N ALA A 64 4.56 3.05 11.67
CA ALA A 64 4.05 3.61 10.43
C ALA A 64 5.18 3.98 9.46
N LEU A 65 6.26 4.60 9.95
CA LEU A 65 7.44 4.94 9.16
C LEU A 65 8.18 3.70 8.68
N ALA A 66 8.39 2.71 9.56
CA ALA A 66 8.97 1.43 9.18
C ALA A 66 8.12 0.72 8.11
N TYR A 67 6.79 0.71 8.26
CA TYR A 67 5.90 0.10 7.28
C TYR A 67 5.89 0.86 5.93
N ALA A 68 5.91 2.19 5.97
CA ALA A 68 5.95 3.02 4.76
C ALA A 68 7.24 2.77 3.96
N THR A 69 8.39 2.71 4.63
CA THR A 69 9.67 2.42 3.98
C THR A 69 9.72 1.01 3.40
N LEU A 70 9.20 0.00 4.12
CA LEU A 70 9.10 -1.37 3.61
C LEU A 70 8.19 -1.46 2.37
N ASN A 71 7.02 -0.83 2.39
CA ASN A 71 6.12 -0.79 1.24
C ASN A 71 6.77 -0.12 0.02
N PHE A 72 7.53 0.96 0.24
CA PHE A 72 8.27 1.64 -0.82
C PHE A 72 9.37 0.75 -1.41
N ILE A 73 10.17 0.10 -0.57
CA ILE A 73 11.22 -0.83 -1.01
C ILE A 73 10.62 -2.01 -1.78
N ALA A 74 9.50 -2.57 -1.31
CA ALA A 74 8.81 -3.69 -1.98
C ALA A 74 8.41 -3.34 -3.42
N VAL A 75 7.89 -2.13 -3.65
CA VAL A 75 7.49 -1.67 -4.98
C VAL A 75 8.69 -1.36 -5.86
N LEU A 76 9.75 -0.76 -5.31
CA LEU A 76 11.01 -0.56 -6.02
C LEU A 76 11.65 -1.89 -6.44
N ALA A 77 11.72 -2.86 -5.53
CA ALA A 77 12.27 -4.18 -5.79
C ALA A 77 11.47 -4.90 -6.88
N ALA A 78 10.14 -4.86 -6.79
CA ALA A 78 9.26 -5.36 -7.82
C ALA A 78 9.47 -4.66 -9.17
N SER A 79 9.48 -3.32 -9.21
CA SER A 79 9.72 -2.55 -10.44
C SER A 79 11.04 -2.96 -11.10
N ARG A 80 12.13 -3.06 -10.33
CA ARG A 80 13.45 -3.52 -10.80
C ARG A 80 13.42 -4.96 -11.28
N TYR A 81 12.68 -5.85 -10.61
CA TYR A 81 12.51 -7.23 -11.03
C TYR A 81 11.79 -7.35 -12.38
N PHE A 82 10.72 -6.58 -12.59
CA PHE A 82 10.01 -6.53 -13.87
C PHE A 82 10.89 -5.95 -14.98
N GLN A 83 11.63 -4.87 -14.69
CA GLN A 83 12.56 -4.26 -15.64
C GLN A 83 13.71 -5.20 -16.04
N LYS A 84 14.18 -6.05 -15.12
CA LYS A 84 15.26 -7.02 -15.40
C LYS A 84 14.78 -8.30 -16.09
N ARG A 85 13.53 -8.73 -15.88
CA ARG A 85 12.96 -9.93 -16.50
C ARG A 85 12.28 -9.70 -17.85
N LYS A 86 11.72 -8.51 -18.10
CA LYS A 86 11.25 -8.10 -19.41
C LYS A 86 12.12 -6.96 -19.90
N GLY A 87 13.00 -7.24 -20.87
CA GLY A 87 13.51 -6.20 -21.76
C GLY A 87 12.32 -5.57 -22.49
N LEU A 88 11.73 -4.53 -21.90
CA LEU A 88 10.46 -3.95 -22.35
C LEU A 88 10.63 -3.01 -23.56
N TYR A 89 11.62 -3.29 -24.42
CA TYR A 89 11.93 -2.58 -25.66
C TYR A 89 12.26 -3.51 -26.84
N ASP A 90 12.19 -4.84 -26.69
CA ASP A 90 12.55 -5.77 -27.78
C ASP A 90 11.34 -6.21 -28.65
N GLU A 91 10.18 -5.57 -28.48
CA GLU A 91 9.02 -5.71 -29.39
C GLU A 91 8.63 -4.39 -30.10
N MET A 92 9.45 -3.34 -29.98
CA MET A 92 9.34 -2.12 -30.82
C MET A 92 10.53 -1.96 -31.78
N GLY A 93 11.32 -3.03 -31.96
CA GLY A 93 12.54 -3.06 -32.77
C GLY A 93 12.47 -3.96 -34.01
N ASP A 94 11.30 -4.41 -34.44
CA ASP A 94 11.16 -5.02 -35.76
C ASP A 94 9.73 -4.83 -36.31
N LYS A 95 9.56 -3.74 -37.07
CA LYS A 95 8.89 -3.65 -38.38
C LYS A 95 8.78 -2.19 -38.82
#